data_AF-A0A430HT13-F1
#
_entry.id   AF-A0A430HT13-F1
#
_cell.length_a   1.000
_cell.length_b   1.000
_cell.length_c   1.000
_cell.angle_alpha   90.00
_cell.angle_beta   90.00
_cell.angle_gamma   90.00
#
_symmetry.space_group_name_H-M   'P 1'
#
loop_
_entity.id
_entity.type
_entity.pdbx_description
1 polymer ?
#
loop_
_entity_poly.entity_id
_entity_poly.type
_entity_poly.pdbx_seq_one_letter_code
_entity_poly.pdbx_strand_id
1 'polypeptide(L)'
;MTLTHLTAAVVLAASCGAALADATEQEAIQAQVAAAMASADYAAANCPKLTVDKERLESQVKRSGMSADQLRASEDYDDQRQVIKSIAGTDKAAMLCILLPKAHGGYGRGIVVVKD
;
A
#
# COMPACT_ATOMS: atom_id res chain seq x y z
N MET A 1 21.51 -17.62 47.91
CA MET A 1 20.77 -17.95 46.68
C MET A 1 19.79 -16.83 46.42
N THR A 2 20.07 -15.91 45.48
CA THR A 2 19.11 -14.92 44.97
C THR A 2 19.76 -14.15 43.81
N LEU A 3 19.97 -14.84 42.69
CA LEU A 3 20.47 -14.24 41.44
C LEU A 3 19.76 -14.91 40.27
N THR A 4 18.42 -14.85 40.25
CA THR A 4 17.63 -15.56 39.23
C THR A 4 16.43 -14.77 38.68
N HIS A 5 16.24 -13.50 39.06
CA HIS A 5 15.03 -12.75 38.68
C HIS A 5 15.27 -11.51 37.80
N LEU A 6 16.51 -11.08 37.56
CA LEU A 6 16.76 -9.88 36.73
C LEU A 6 16.81 -10.14 35.22
N THR A 7 16.95 -11.38 34.77
CA THR A 7 17.10 -11.70 33.34
C THR A 7 15.76 -11.84 32.59
N ALA A 8 14.64 -12.04 33.28
CA ALA A 8 13.35 -12.25 32.63
C ALA A 8 12.68 -10.96 32.12
N ALA A 9 12.92 -9.81 32.76
CA ALA A 9 12.28 -8.55 32.41
C ALA A 9 12.83 -7.92 31.11
N VAL A 10 14.11 -8.13 30.81
CA VAL A 10 14.75 -7.60 29.59
C VAL A 10 14.29 -8.35 28.33
N VAL A 11 14.01 -9.66 28.45
CA VAL A 11 13.53 -10.48 27.33
C VAL A 11 12.09 -10.12 26.94
N LEU A 12 11.22 -9.82 27.92
CA LEU A 12 9.83 -9.44 27.65
C LEU A 12 9.69 -8.06 26.98
N ALA A 13 10.52 -7.09 27.36
CA ALA A 13 10.51 -5.75 26.77
C ALA A 13 11.01 -5.77 25.31
N ALA A 14 11.98 -6.64 24.99
CA ALA A 14 12.50 -6.78 23.63
C ALA A 14 11.48 -7.46 22.68
N SER A 15 10.67 -8.40 23.17
CA SER A 15 9.65 -9.08 22.35
C SER A 15 8.45 -8.19 22.00
N CYS A 16 8.08 -7.23 22.85
CA CYS A 16 6.97 -6.32 22.57
C CYS A 16 7.32 -5.25 21.52
N GLY A 17 8.57 -4.78 21.48
CA GLY A 17 9.01 -3.79 20.49
C GLY A 17 9.06 -4.34 19.06
N ALA A 18 9.48 -5.59 18.90
CA ALA A 18 9.49 -6.27 17.60
C ALA A 18 8.08 -6.49 17.05
N ALA A 19 7.14 -6.94 17.89
CA ALA A 19 5.76 -7.18 17.49
C ALA A 19 5.01 -5.89 17.10
N LEU A 20 5.31 -4.76 17.76
CA LEU A 20 4.73 -3.45 17.41
C LEU A 20 5.30 -2.92 16.09
N ALA A 21 6.61 -3.05 15.85
CA ALA A 21 7.22 -2.64 14.58
C ALA A 21 6.67 -3.46 13.40
N ASP A 22 6.53 -4.78 13.57
CA ASP A 22 5.96 -5.67 12.56
C ASP A 22 4.48 -5.32 12.26
N ALA A 23 3.68 -5.06 13.30
CA ALA A 23 2.29 -4.62 13.11
C ALA A 23 2.21 -3.30 12.33
N THR A 24 3.07 -2.33 12.65
CA THR A 24 3.10 -1.04 11.94
C THR A 24 3.60 -1.17 10.50
N GLU A 25 4.52 -2.10 10.22
CA GLU A 25 4.96 -2.38 8.86
C GLU A 25 3.83 -3.03 8.06
N GLN A 26 3.12 -3.98 8.65
CA GLN A 26 2.02 -4.68 8.00
C GLN A 26 0.88 -3.72 7.62
N GLU A 27 0.49 -2.84 8.55
CA GLU A 27 -0.48 -1.77 8.30
C GLU A 27 -0.01 -0.84 7.17
N ALA A 28 1.28 -0.46 7.16
CA ALA A 28 1.85 0.35 6.09
C ALA A 28 1.83 -0.35 4.72
N ILE A 29 2.09 -1.67 4.66
CA ILE A 29 1.97 -2.44 3.43
C ILE A 29 0.51 -2.43 2.96
N GLN A 30 -0.44 -2.76 3.84
CA GLN A 30 -1.87 -2.80 3.51
C GLN A 30 -2.36 -1.47 2.96
N ALA A 31 -2.09 -0.37 3.67
CA ALA A 31 -2.51 0.97 3.26
C ALA A 31 -1.92 1.40 1.91
N GLN A 32 -0.60 1.24 1.74
CA GLN A 32 0.08 1.67 0.52
C GLN A 32 -0.31 0.82 -0.71
N VAL A 33 -0.51 -0.49 -0.52
CA VAL A 33 -0.93 -1.38 -1.61
C VAL A 33 -2.38 -1.12 -1.98
N ALA A 34 -3.28 -0.92 -1.01
CA ALA A 34 -4.68 -0.56 -1.24
C ALA A 34 -4.79 0.77 -2.03
N ALA A 35 -4.07 1.81 -1.63
CA ALA A 35 -4.04 3.08 -2.35
C ALA A 35 -3.47 2.93 -3.79
N ALA A 36 -2.40 2.15 -3.94
CA ALA A 36 -1.83 1.88 -5.26
C ALA A 36 -2.80 1.09 -6.17
N MET A 37 -3.59 0.17 -5.60
CA MET A 37 -4.63 -0.55 -6.32
C MET A 37 -5.74 0.38 -6.83
N ALA A 38 -6.20 1.35 -6.03
CA ALA A 38 -7.18 2.35 -6.49
C ALA A 38 -6.65 3.15 -7.69
N SER A 39 -5.34 3.47 -7.66
CA SER A 39 -4.65 4.16 -8.75
C SER A 39 -4.50 3.28 -10.00
N ALA A 40 -4.21 1.99 -9.81
CA ALA A 40 -4.11 1.00 -10.88
C ALA A 40 -5.46 0.76 -11.56
N ASP A 41 -6.53 0.60 -10.79
CA ASP A 41 -7.89 0.37 -11.30
C ASP A 41 -8.37 1.59 -12.11
N TYR A 42 -8.10 2.81 -11.64
CA TYR A 42 -8.37 4.03 -12.43
C TYR A 42 -7.51 4.10 -13.70
N ALA A 43 -6.21 3.83 -13.60
CA ALA A 43 -5.29 3.88 -14.73
C ALA A 43 -5.69 2.89 -15.83
N ALA A 44 -6.06 1.66 -15.46
CA ALA A 44 -6.49 0.64 -16.40
C ALA A 44 -7.74 1.05 -17.20
N ALA A 45 -8.67 1.77 -16.56
CA ALA A 45 -9.90 2.22 -17.22
C ALA A 45 -9.72 3.52 -18.03
N ASN A 46 -8.82 4.42 -17.63
CA ASN A 46 -8.82 5.82 -18.12
C ASN A 46 -7.50 6.29 -18.74
N CYS A 47 -6.39 5.59 -18.49
CA CYS A 47 -5.06 6.05 -18.89
C CYS A 47 -4.42 5.12 -19.92
N PRO A 48 -4.61 5.37 -21.24
CA PRO A 48 -4.22 4.43 -22.29
C PRO A 48 -2.71 4.19 -22.42
N LYS A 49 -1.89 5.12 -21.91
CA LYS A 49 -0.42 5.01 -21.90
C LYS A 49 0.14 4.33 -20.65
N LEU A 50 -0.70 4.00 -19.68
CA LEU A 50 -0.29 3.35 -18.44
C LEU A 50 -0.67 1.87 -18.47
N THR A 51 0.10 1.07 -17.75
CA THR A 51 -0.21 -0.33 -17.49
C THR A 51 0.06 -0.64 -16.01
N VAL A 52 -0.47 -1.78 -15.56
CA VAL A 52 -0.24 -2.32 -14.24
C VAL A 52 0.87 -3.36 -14.33
N ASP A 53 1.90 -3.23 -13.52
CA ASP A 53 2.87 -4.30 -13.29
C ASP A 53 2.20 -5.36 -12.40
N LYS A 54 1.71 -6.43 -13.05
CA LYS A 54 0.94 -7.48 -12.38
C LYS A 54 1.79 -8.29 -11.41
N GLU A 55 3.04 -8.59 -11.75
CA GLU A 55 3.93 -9.37 -10.89
C GLU A 55 4.25 -8.59 -9.61
N ARG A 56 4.55 -7.29 -9.76
CA ARG A 56 4.73 -6.38 -8.63
C ARG A 56 3.49 -6.32 -7.76
N LEU A 57 2.31 -6.12 -8.36
CA LEU A 57 1.06 -6.04 -7.61
C LEU A 57 0.78 -7.32 -6.84
N GLU A 58 0.85 -8.49 -7.50
CA GLU A 58 0.62 -9.79 -6.87
C GLU A 58 1.59 -10.05 -5.72
N SER A 59 2.87 -9.70 -5.90
CA SER A 59 3.89 -9.80 -4.85
C SER A 59 3.54 -8.96 -3.63
N GLN A 60 3.09 -7.72 -3.83
CA GLN A 60 2.75 -6.81 -2.72
C GLN A 60 1.42 -7.18 -2.04
N VAL A 61 0.42 -7.63 -2.80
CA VAL A 61 -0.82 -8.20 -2.24
C VAL A 61 -0.52 -9.42 -1.37
N LYS A 62 0.37 -10.31 -1.82
CA LYS A 62 0.81 -11.45 -0.99
C LYS A 62 1.48 -10.99 0.30
N ARG A 63 2.33 -9.96 0.23
CA ARG A 63 3.03 -9.41 1.42
C ARG A 63 2.09 -8.70 2.39
N SER A 64 1.00 -8.10 1.92
CA SER A 64 0.02 -7.43 2.79
C SER A 64 -0.79 -8.38 3.67
N GLY A 65 -0.72 -9.69 3.40
CA GLY A 65 -1.48 -10.70 4.14
C GLY A 65 -2.99 -10.63 3.88
N MET A 66 -3.44 -9.82 2.92
CA MET A 66 -4.84 -9.64 2.54
C MET A 66 -5.06 -10.08 1.08
N SER A 67 -6.28 -10.49 0.76
CA SER A 67 -6.68 -10.65 -0.64
C SER A 67 -6.84 -9.29 -1.33
N ALA A 68 -6.80 -9.29 -2.66
CA ALA A 68 -7.08 -8.09 -3.45
C ALA A 68 -8.47 -7.51 -3.13
N ASP A 69 -9.47 -8.36 -2.89
CA ASP A 69 -10.83 -7.90 -2.57
C ASP A 69 -10.91 -7.27 -1.17
N GLN A 70 -10.18 -7.82 -0.20
CA GLN A 70 -10.08 -7.23 1.13
C GLN A 70 -9.39 -5.86 1.08
N LEU A 71 -8.34 -5.72 0.26
CA LEU A 71 -7.68 -4.43 0.05
C LEU A 71 -8.60 -3.42 -0.66
N ARG A 72 -9.42 -3.85 -1.63
CA ARG A 72 -10.42 -2.98 -2.26
C ARG A 72 -11.57 -2.57 -1.33
N ALA A 73 -11.82 -3.35 -0.29
CA ALA A 73 -12.81 -3.05 0.73
C ALA A 73 -12.25 -2.18 1.89
N SER A 74 -10.95 -1.86 1.89
CA SER A 74 -10.34 -1.05 2.95
C SER A 74 -10.60 0.44 2.79
N GLU A 75 -10.46 1.17 3.89
CA GLU A 75 -10.58 2.64 3.92
C GLU A 75 -9.51 3.30 3.03
N ASP A 76 -8.26 2.84 3.06
CA ASP A 76 -7.17 3.41 2.24
C ASP A 76 -7.44 3.32 0.74
N TYR A 77 -8.09 2.24 0.28
CA TYR A 77 -8.50 2.13 -1.11
C TYR A 77 -9.59 3.14 -1.44
N ASP A 78 -10.63 3.24 -0.61
CA ASP A 78 -11.73 4.16 -0.88
C ASP A 78 -11.29 5.62 -0.80
N ASP A 79 -10.48 6.00 0.18
CA ASP A 79 -9.91 7.33 0.32
C ASP A 79 -9.13 7.74 -0.93
N GLN A 80 -8.21 6.87 -1.38
CA GLN A 80 -7.44 7.14 -2.59
C GLN A 80 -8.36 7.21 -3.83
N ARG A 81 -9.35 6.33 -3.92
CA ARG A 81 -10.34 6.34 -5.02
C ARG A 81 -11.16 7.63 -5.02
N GLN A 82 -11.57 8.14 -3.85
CA GLN A 82 -12.29 9.39 -3.72
C GLN A 82 -11.43 10.59 -4.14
N VAL A 83 -10.15 10.63 -3.73
CA VAL A 83 -9.19 11.65 -4.18
C VAL A 83 -9.05 11.65 -5.70
N ILE A 84 -8.86 10.46 -6.29
CA ILE A 84 -8.77 10.31 -7.75
C ILE A 84 -10.06 10.79 -8.42
N LYS A 85 -11.22 10.37 -7.93
CA LYS A 85 -12.52 10.76 -8.48
C LYS A 85 -12.73 12.28 -8.41
N SER A 86 -12.36 12.90 -7.30
CA SER A 86 -12.43 14.34 -7.11
C SER A 86 -11.60 15.09 -8.17
N ILE A 87 -10.34 14.69 -8.37
CA ILE A 87 -9.46 15.30 -9.38
C ILE A 87 -9.97 15.01 -10.79
N ALA A 88 -10.44 13.79 -11.07
CA ALA A 88 -10.96 13.37 -12.37
C ALA A 88 -12.23 14.16 -12.76
N GLY A 89 -12.99 14.66 -11.79
CA GLY A 89 -14.14 15.55 -12.02
C GLY A 89 -13.78 17.00 -12.35
N THR A 90 -12.49 17.35 -12.37
CA THR A 90 -12.00 18.71 -12.69
C THR A 90 -11.38 18.79 -14.09
N ASP A 91 -10.99 20.00 -14.51
CA ASP A 91 -10.18 20.26 -15.70
C ASP A 91 -8.78 19.61 -15.65
N LYS A 92 -8.36 19.09 -14.50
CA LYS A 92 -7.06 18.43 -14.27
C LYS A 92 -7.08 16.92 -14.50
N ALA A 93 -8.16 16.34 -15.01
CA ALA A 93 -8.28 14.90 -15.23
C ALA A 93 -7.11 14.31 -16.06
N ALA A 94 -6.64 15.03 -17.07
CA ALA A 94 -5.50 14.61 -17.90
C ALA A 94 -4.18 14.52 -17.12
N MET A 95 -4.00 15.36 -16.08
CA MET A 95 -2.81 15.31 -15.24
C MET A 95 -2.74 14.05 -14.39
N LEU A 96 -3.87 13.42 -14.04
CA LEU A 96 -3.85 12.16 -13.27
C LEU A 96 -3.00 11.10 -13.99
N CYS A 97 -3.20 10.89 -15.29
CA CYS A 97 -2.44 9.90 -16.04
C CYS A 97 -0.93 10.21 -16.13
N ILE A 98 -0.52 11.45 -15.89
CA ILE A 98 0.90 11.83 -15.81
C ILE A 98 1.47 11.54 -14.41
N LEU A 99 0.65 11.71 -13.38
CA LEU A 99 1.07 11.64 -11.98
C LEU A 99 1.01 10.24 -11.39
N LEU A 100 0.04 9.41 -11.80
CA LEU A 100 -0.21 8.08 -11.19
C LEU A 100 1.03 7.18 -11.09
N PRO A 101 1.93 7.10 -12.09
CA PRO A 101 3.15 6.29 -11.97
C PRO A 101 4.11 6.74 -10.86
N LYS A 102 3.99 7.98 -10.39
CA LYS A 102 4.84 8.60 -9.36
C LYS A 102 4.09 8.86 -8.05
N ALA A 103 2.79 8.57 -8.00
CA ALA A 103 1.94 8.88 -6.85
C ALA A 103 2.27 8.02 -5.62
N HIS A 104 2.90 6.87 -5.82
CA HIS A 104 3.14 5.88 -4.77
C HIS A 104 4.62 5.66 -4.47
N GLY A 105 4.96 5.77 -3.19
CA GLY A 105 6.25 5.36 -2.63
C GLY A 105 6.20 3.93 -2.07
N GLY A 106 7.27 3.54 -1.36
CA GLY A 106 7.31 2.30 -0.59
C GLY A 106 6.77 1.06 -1.31
N TYR A 107 5.77 0.43 -0.72
CA TYR A 107 5.17 -0.82 -1.18
C TYR A 107 4.27 -0.65 -2.41
N GLY A 108 3.69 0.55 -2.61
CA GLY A 108 2.90 0.87 -3.80
C GLY A 108 3.74 1.23 -5.04
N ARG A 109 5.05 1.48 -4.86
CA ARG A 109 5.95 1.90 -5.94
C ARG A 109 6.01 0.88 -7.06
N GLY A 110 5.84 1.36 -8.29
CA GLY A 110 6.01 0.58 -9.52
C GLY A 110 4.81 -0.31 -9.85
N ILE A 111 3.71 -0.23 -9.12
CA ILE A 111 2.47 -0.96 -9.48
C ILE A 111 1.83 -0.36 -10.73
N VAL A 112 1.83 0.96 -10.86
CA VAL A 112 1.39 1.67 -12.08
C VAL A 112 2.63 2.19 -12.81
N VAL A 113 2.77 1.82 -14.08
CA VAL A 113 3.93 2.18 -14.91
C VAL A 113 3.49 2.70 -16.28
N VAL A 114 4.40 3.39 -16.96
CA VAL A 114 4.21 3.78 -18.36
C VAL A 114 4.43 2.54 -19.21
N LYS A 115 3.62 2.34 -20.25
CA LYS A 115 3.85 1.29 -21.25
C LYS A 115 5.16 1.57 -21.99
N ASP A 116 5.99 0.53 -22.13
CA ASP A 116 7.16 0.56 -23.00
C ASP A 116 6.77 0.71 -24.49
#